data_AF-A0A2E5IKN2-F1
#
_entry.id   AF-A0A2E5IKN2-F1
#
_cell.length_a   1.000
_cell.length_b   1.000
_cell.length_c   1.000
_cell.angle_alpha   90.00
_cell.angle_beta   90.00
_cell.angle_gamma   90.00
#
_symmetry.space_group_name_H-M   'P 1'
#
loop_
_entity.id
_entity.type
_entity.pdbx_description
1 polymer ?
#
loop_
_entity_poly.entity_id
_entity_poly.type
_entity_poly.pdbx_seq_one_letter_code
_entity_poly.pdbx_strand_id
1 'polypeptide(L)'
;MLLKIQASDEPGSILGAIFNHFPAATDGKWNILIGFEAFLAVLISSIIAMSFAIPQAGLASIALACAAIVPRVNQIQRVNRDRIWDLGMSGWEANRKSIISVTILFIGMVLAYAVVGLVLPQATLQEQYTFIMDRGTAYNSTDLSPERFAHGMTFLRINTYVLIVFFIFAFIYRGLGTSMALGWNAGVWAITLVTAVKVNMAAAASPILLALIATVALSPHVLLEGLAYLSGSLAAIFFSRGVTLYKPTDSRFFKVLNAVVVLAVVSFGMVILAAVVEHFWAPFMLGFL
;
A
#
# COMPACT_ATOMS: atom_id res chain seq x y z
N MET A 1 1.21 -27.29 6.55
CA MET A 1 -0.12 -26.92 6.01
C MET A 1 -0.03 -25.76 5.03
N LEU A 2 0.59 -24.62 5.38
CA LEU A 2 0.89 -23.51 4.45
C LEU A 2 1.54 -23.97 3.13
N LEU A 3 2.54 -24.87 3.19
CA LEU A 3 3.23 -25.39 2.00
C LEU A 3 2.31 -26.12 1.00
N LYS A 4 1.24 -26.79 1.45
CA LYS A 4 0.27 -27.41 0.53
C LYS A 4 -0.64 -26.39 -0.17
N ILE A 5 -0.93 -25.27 0.49
CA ILE A 5 -1.77 -24.18 -0.03
C ILE A 5 -0.98 -23.33 -1.06
N GLN A 6 0.35 -23.30 -0.96
CA GLN A 6 1.21 -22.47 -1.82
C GLN A 6 1.59 -23.14 -3.15
N ALA A 7 1.47 -24.46 -3.27
CA ALA A 7 2.03 -25.24 -4.37
C ALA A 7 1.17 -25.31 -5.65
N SER A 8 -0.05 -24.75 -5.65
CA SER A 8 -1.02 -24.96 -6.74
C SER A 8 -1.05 -23.88 -7.82
N ASP A 9 -0.26 -22.81 -7.73
CA ASP A 9 -0.42 -21.65 -8.62
C ASP A 9 0.88 -21.22 -9.31
N GLU A 10 0.72 -20.79 -10.56
CA GLU A 10 1.76 -20.12 -11.31
C GLU A 10 2.17 -18.82 -10.58
N PRO A 11 3.47 -18.59 -10.34
CA PRO A 11 3.96 -17.46 -9.54
C PRO A 11 3.73 -16.09 -10.19
N GLY A 12 3.30 -16.05 -11.46
CA GLY A 12 3.01 -14.87 -12.28
C GLY A 12 4.15 -13.86 -12.46
N SER A 13 5.31 -14.10 -11.86
CA SER A 13 6.58 -13.46 -12.15
C SER A 13 7.75 -14.41 -11.87
N ILE A 14 8.90 -14.16 -12.49
CA ILE A 14 10.15 -14.91 -12.22
C ILE A 14 10.57 -14.74 -10.75
N LEU A 15 10.38 -13.54 -10.19
CA LEU A 15 10.65 -13.29 -8.76
C LEU A 15 9.80 -14.22 -7.89
N GLY A 16 8.49 -14.27 -8.14
CA GLY A 16 7.61 -15.18 -7.42
C GLY A 16 8.02 -16.65 -7.58
N ALA A 17 8.53 -17.05 -8.75
CA ALA A 17 9.00 -18.42 -8.99
C ALA A 17 10.21 -18.74 -8.11
N ILE A 18 11.20 -17.84 -8.08
CA ILE A 18 12.39 -17.95 -7.24
C ILE A 18 11.99 -18.00 -5.77
N PHE A 19 11.12 -17.10 -5.31
CA PHE A 19 10.71 -17.04 -3.91
C PHE A 19 9.90 -18.26 -3.46
N ASN A 20 9.17 -18.91 -4.37
CA ASN A 20 8.46 -20.16 -4.08
C ASN A 20 9.39 -21.35 -3.79
N HIS A 21 10.67 -21.29 -4.19
CA HIS A 21 11.63 -22.35 -3.86
C HIS A 21 12.11 -22.30 -2.41
N PHE A 22 11.93 -21.17 -1.71
CA PHE A 22 12.31 -21.05 -0.31
C PHE A 22 11.19 -21.60 0.60
N PRO A 23 11.49 -22.54 1.50
CA PRO A 23 10.47 -23.17 2.33
C PRO A 23 9.92 -22.19 3.37
N ALA A 24 8.62 -21.89 3.26
CA ALA A 24 7.89 -21.05 4.19
C ALA A 24 7.15 -21.90 5.25
N ALA A 25 7.88 -22.40 6.24
CA ALA A 25 7.32 -23.28 7.28
C ALA A 25 6.35 -22.56 8.24
N THR A 26 6.41 -21.23 8.32
CA THR A 26 5.59 -20.40 9.23
C THR A 26 5.08 -19.15 8.52
N ASP A 27 3.99 -18.56 9.03
CA ASP A 27 3.46 -17.28 8.55
C ASP A 27 4.53 -16.17 8.57
N GLY A 28 5.36 -16.14 9.63
CA GLY A 28 6.42 -15.13 9.76
C GLY A 28 7.48 -15.23 8.66
N LYS A 29 7.98 -16.44 8.39
CA LYS A 29 8.94 -16.66 7.28
C LYS A 29 8.31 -16.31 5.93
N TRP A 30 7.06 -16.70 5.73
CA TRP A 30 6.35 -16.36 4.49
C TRP A 30 6.21 -14.84 4.30
N ASN A 31 5.83 -14.12 5.35
CA ASN A 31 5.70 -12.67 5.32
C ASN A 31 7.03 -11.99 4.95
N ILE A 32 8.15 -12.44 5.53
CA ILE A 32 9.47 -11.91 5.18
C ILE A 32 9.78 -12.13 3.68
N LEU A 33 9.51 -13.32 3.16
CA LEU A 33 9.75 -13.65 1.75
C LEU A 33 8.92 -12.76 0.81
N ILE A 34 7.61 -12.63 1.05
CA ILE A 34 6.75 -11.80 0.19
C ILE A 34 7.10 -10.31 0.32
N GLY A 35 7.52 -9.84 1.49
CA GLY A 35 7.99 -8.46 1.68
C GLY A 35 9.25 -8.18 0.87
N PHE A 36 10.21 -9.12 0.86
CA PHE A 36 11.42 -9.00 0.07
C PHE A 36 11.16 -9.16 -1.44
N GLU A 37 10.25 -10.04 -1.84
CA GLU A 37 9.75 -10.15 -3.22
C GLU A 37 9.18 -8.81 -3.71
N ALA A 38 8.32 -8.16 -2.91
CA ALA A 38 7.75 -6.86 -3.25
C ALA A 38 8.81 -5.75 -3.34
N PHE A 39 9.78 -5.75 -2.41
CA PHE A 39 10.91 -4.82 -2.44
C PHE A 39 11.70 -4.95 -3.75
N LEU A 40 12.08 -6.17 -4.14
CA LEU A 40 12.81 -6.42 -5.38
C LEU A 40 11.97 -6.11 -6.63
N ALA A 41 10.67 -6.45 -6.61
CA ALA A 41 9.77 -6.15 -7.70
C ALA A 41 9.71 -4.65 -8.01
N VAL A 42 9.64 -3.80 -6.97
CA VAL A 42 9.69 -2.35 -7.13
C VAL A 42 11.04 -1.89 -7.68
N LEU A 43 12.16 -2.32 -7.10
CA LEU A 43 13.49 -1.90 -7.57
C LEU A 43 13.73 -2.25 -9.03
N ILE A 44 13.44 -3.49 -9.42
CA ILE A 44 13.60 -3.96 -10.80
C ILE A 44 12.67 -3.19 -11.74
N SER A 45 11.41 -2.96 -11.33
CA SER A 45 10.46 -2.17 -12.12
C SER A 45 10.91 -0.73 -12.31
N SER A 46 11.48 -0.10 -11.28
CA SER A 46 12.06 1.25 -11.36
C SER A 46 13.25 1.29 -12.30
N ILE A 47 14.19 0.35 -12.17
CA ILE A 47 15.39 0.27 -13.04
C ILE A 47 14.97 0.09 -14.49
N ILE A 48 14.05 -0.85 -14.77
CA ILE A 48 13.53 -1.10 -16.11
C ILE A 48 12.89 0.17 -16.66
N ALA A 49 11.90 0.74 -15.96
CA ALA A 49 11.17 1.90 -16.46
C ALA A 49 12.10 3.10 -16.77
N MET A 50 13.10 3.33 -15.92
CA MET A 50 14.06 4.44 -16.09
C MET A 50 15.07 4.15 -17.20
N SER A 51 15.45 2.89 -17.41
CA SER A 51 16.40 2.49 -18.47
C SER A 51 15.83 2.65 -19.88
N PHE A 52 14.50 2.59 -20.03
CA PHE A 52 13.81 2.81 -21.30
C PHE A 52 13.49 4.29 -21.59
N ALA A 53 13.96 5.23 -20.75
CA ALA A 53 13.70 6.67 -20.89
C ALA A 53 12.20 7.00 -21.10
N ILE A 54 11.32 6.23 -20.46
CA ILE A 54 9.87 6.42 -20.55
C ILE A 54 9.52 7.76 -19.89
N PRO A 55 8.75 8.66 -20.54
CA PRO A 55 8.25 9.87 -19.89
C PRO A 55 7.47 9.51 -18.62
N GLN A 56 7.78 10.15 -17.49
CA GLN A 56 7.22 9.80 -16.18
C GLN A 56 7.45 8.32 -15.83
N ALA A 57 8.69 7.85 -15.96
CA ALA A 57 9.09 6.46 -15.67
C ALA A 57 8.66 6.00 -14.26
N GLY A 58 8.45 6.91 -13.32
CA GLY A 58 7.88 6.59 -12.01
C GLY A 58 6.49 5.94 -12.08
N LEU A 59 5.61 6.40 -12.97
CA LEU A 59 4.28 5.81 -13.16
C LEU A 59 4.37 4.42 -13.79
N ALA A 60 5.22 4.26 -14.81
CA ALA A 60 5.50 2.97 -15.43
C ALA A 60 6.09 1.98 -14.41
N SER A 61 6.98 2.45 -13.53
CA SER A 61 7.54 1.67 -12.44
C SER A 61 6.45 1.16 -11.48
N ILE A 62 5.50 2.01 -11.08
CA ILE A 62 4.35 1.61 -10.25
C ILE A 62 3.52 0.54 -10.97
N ALA A 63 3.18 0.76 -12.25
CA ALA A 63 2.37 -0.19 -13.01
C ALA A 63 3.05 -1.58 -13.11
N LEU A 64 4.35 -1.62 -13.43
CA LEU A 64 5.13 -2.85 -13.53
C LEU A 64 5.24 -3.57 -12.17
N ALA A 65 5.53 -2.81 -11.10
CA ALA A 65 5.63 -3.38 -9.76
C ALA A 65 4.30 -3.97 -9.30
N CYS A 66 3.21 -3.24 -9.51
CA CYS A 66 1.85 -3.71 -9.23
C CYS A 66 1.53 -4.99 -9.99
N ALA A 67 1.82 -5.05 -11.30
CA ALA A 67 1.60 -6.25 -12.09
C ALA A 67 2.39 -7.46 -11.56
N ALA A 68 3.65 -7.26 -11.17
CA ALA A 68 4.51 -8.31 -10.65
C ALA A 68 4.02 -8.90 -9.31
N ILE A 69 3.36 -8.11 -8.46
CA ILE A 69 2.87 -8.56 -7.14
C ILE A 69 1.43 -9.09 -7.13
N VAL A 70 0.66 -8.91 -8.22
CA VAL A 70 -0.71 -9.44 -8.35
C VAL A 70 -0.83 -10.91 -7.93
N PRO A 71 0.07 -11.82 -8.34
CA PRO A 71 0.01 -13.23 -7.96
C PRO A 71 0.08 -13.42 -6.44
N ARG A 72 0.91 -12.64 -5.74
CA ARG A 72 1.01 -12.69 -4.26
C ARG A 72 -0.22 -12.17 -3.58
N VAL A 73 -0.79 -11.07 -4.06
CA VAL A 73 -2.06 -10.54 -3.53
C VAL A 73 -3.17 -11.59 -3.70
N ASN A 74 -3.26 -12.23 -4.87
CA ASN A 74 -4.21 -13.31 -5.11
C ASN A 74 -3.95 -14.52 -4.19
N GLN A 75 -2.68 -14.88 -3.95
CA GLN A 75 -2.31 -15.96 -3.06
C GLN A 75 -2.72 -15.67 -1.60
N ILE A 76 -2.51 -14.44 -1.11
CA ILE A 76 -2.95 -14.03 0.23
C ILE A 76 -4.46 -14.20 0.39
N GLN A 77 -5.24 -13.85 -0.64
CA GLN A 77 -6.71 -14.00 -0.62
C GLN A 77 -7.15 -15.46 -0.68
N ARG A 78 -6.45 -16.31 -1.44
CA ARG A 78 -6.73 -17.75 -1.45
C ARG A 78 -6.40 -18.38 -0.09
N VAL A 79 -5.22 -18.11 0.46
CA VAL A 79 -4.81 -18.57 1.79
C VAL A 79 -5.82 -18.10 2.86
N ASN A 80 -6.35 -16.88 2.77
CA ASN A 80 -7.41 -16.41 3.65
C ASN A 80 -8.67 -17.28 3.56
N ARG A 81 -9.17 -17.50 2.34
CA ARG A 81 -10.35 -18.33 2.07
C ARG A 81 -10.15 -19.74 2.60
N ASP A 82 -9.02 -20.37 2.28
CA ASP A 82 -8.74 -21.77 2.63
C ASP A 82 -8.61 -21.92 4.15
N ARG A 83 -8.03 -20.93 4.85
CA ARG A 83 -8.04 -20.88 6.33
C ARG A 83 -9.46 -20.89 6.89
N ILE A 84 -10.39 -20.13 6.31
CA ILE A 84 -11.77 -20.05 6.80
C ILE A 84 -12.55 -21.33 6.50
N TRP A 85 -12.51 -21.79 5.25
CA TRP A 85 -13.41 -22.84 4.77
C TRP A 85 -12.84 -24.25 4.89
N ASP A 86 -11.54 -24.43 4.67
CA ASP A 86 -10.92 -25.75 4.68
C ASP A 86 -10.32 -26.07 6.06
N LEU A 87 -9.83 -25.06 6.78
CA LEU A 87 -9.21 -25.22 8.10
C LEU A 87 -10.14 -24.88 9.27
N GLY A 88 -11.35 -24.37 9.00
CA GLY A 88 -12.32 -23.99 10.02
C GLY A 88 -11.88 -22.83 10.92
N MET A 89 -10.92 -22.01 10.48
CA MET A 89 -10.44 -20.85 11.23
C MET A 89 -11.52 -19.77 11.31
N SER A 90 -11.58 -19.05 12.44
CA SER A 90 -12.47 -17.90 12.55
C SER A 90 -12.15 -16.84 11.49
N GLY A 91 -13.19 -16.17 10.96
CA GLY A 91 -13.01 -15.12 9.97
C GLY A 91 -12.12 -13.98 10.46
N TRP A 92 -12.22 -13.62 11.75
CA TRP A 92 -11.36 -12.62 12.36
C TRP A 92 -9.88 -12.99 12.32
N GLU A 93 -9.53 -14.21 12.74
CA GLU A 93 -8.13 -14.65 12.78
C GLU A 93 -7.54 -14.75 11.37
N ALA A 94 -8.29 -15.32 10.42
CA ALA A 94 -7.86 -15.42 9.02
C ALA A 94 -7.64 -14.03 8.39
N ASN A 95 -8.58 -13.10 8.62
CA ASN A 95 -8.47 -11.72 8.12
C ASN A 95 -7.29 -10.98 8.74
N ARG A 96 -7.07 -11.10 10.05
CA ARG A 96 -5.90 -10.50 10.72
C ARG A 96 -4.59 -10.99 10.10
N LYS A 97 -4.44 -12.30 9.83
CA LYS A 97 -3.24 -12.84 9.19
C LYS A 97 -3.06 -12.29 7.76
N SER A 98 -4.14 -12.14 7.00
CA SER A 98 -4.09 -11.56 5.65
C SER A 98 -3.74 -10.07 5.67
N ILE A 99 -4.28 -9.30 6.60
CA ILE A 99 -3.92 -7.89 6.81
C ILE A 99 -2.42 -7.78 7.06
N ILE A 100 -1.87 -8.57 8.00
CA ILE A 100 -0.42 -8.58 8.28
C ILE A 100 0.38 -8.88 7.01
N SER A 101 -0.02 -9.89 6.23
CA SER A 101 0.71 -10.31 5.02
C SER A 101 0.75 -9.19 3.97
N VAL A 102 -0.37 -8.49 3.77
CA VAL A 102 -0.43 -7.38 2.82
C VAL A 102 0.25 -6.11 3.36
N THR A 103 0.18 -5.84 4.66
CA THR A 103 0.96 -4.76 5.28
C THR A 103 2.47 -4.98 5.07
N ILE A 104 2.94 -6.22 5.13
CA ILE A 104 4.35 -6.53 4.87
C ILE A 104 4.71 -6.33 3.39
N LEU A 105 3.83 -6.69 2.44
CA LEU A 105 4.00 -6.32 1.02
C LEU A 105 4.13 -4.80 0.87
N PHE A 106 3.21 -4.05 1.48
CA PHE A 106 3.20 -2.59 1.44
C PHE A 106 4.50 -1.98 1.97
N ILE A 107 4.97 -2.44 3.14
CA ILE A 107 6.24 -1.99 3.73
C ILE A 107 7.40 -2.27 2.78
N GLY A 108 7.47 -3.47 2.18
CA GLY A 108 8.50 -3.81 1.19
C GLY A 108 8.51 -2.84 0.00
N MET A 109 7.34 -2.48 -0.52
CA MET A 109 7.22 -1.50 -1.60
C MET A 109 7.63 -0.09 -1.18
N VAL A 110 7.19 0.38 0.00
CA VAL A 110 7.55 1.69 0.55
C VAL A 110 9.07 1.81 0.69
N LEU A 111 9.71 0.80 1.28
CA LEU A 111 11.16 0.77 1.47
C LEU A 111 11.90 0.80 0.13
N ALA A 112 11.43 0.07 -0.88
CA ALA A 112 12.04 0.09 -2.21
C ALA A 112 11.89 1.44 -2.91
N TYR A 113 10.71 2.06 -2.88
CA TYR A 113 10.55 3.41 -3.40
C TYR A 113 11.34 4.45 -2.61
N ALA A 114 11.54 4.25 -1.30
CA ALA A 114 12.39 5.12 -0.51
C ALA A 114 13.85 5.01 -0.95
N VAL A 115 14.34 3.79 -1.25
CA VAL A 115 15.67 3.58 -1.84
C VAL A 115 15.79 4.27 -3.20
N VAL A 116 14.81 4.11 -4.09
CA VAL A 116 14.76 4.81 -5.38
C VAL A 116 14.80 6.33 -5.18
N GLY A 117 13.98 6.82 -4.25
CA GLY A 117 13.96 8.21 -3.80
C GLY A 117 15.32 8.68 -3.33
N LEU A 118 16.02 7.92 -2.51
CA LEU A 118 17.30 8.31 -1.92
C LEU A 118 18.41 8.36 -2.98
N VAL A 119 18.47 7.37 -3.86
CA VAL A 119 19.53 7.21 -4.87
C VAL A 119 19.42 8.26 -5.99
N LEU A 120 18.22 8.61 -6.42
CA LEU A 120 18.04 9.52 -7.56
C LEU A 120 18.34 10.99 -7.21
N PRO A 121 18.93 11.77 -8.13
CA PRO A 121 19.01 13.22 -7.99
C PRO A 121 17.62 13.84 -7.85
N GLN A 122 17.51 14.95 -7.12
CA GLN A 122 16.23 15.62 -6.89
C GLN A 122 15.55 16.06 -8.20
N ALA A 123 16.31 16.57 -9.18
CA ALA A 123 15.77 16.95 -10.49
C ALA A 123 15.15 15.75 -11.23
N THR A 124 15.83 14.59 -11.20
CA THR A 124 15.32 13.35 -11.80
C THR A 124 14.07 12.86 -11.08
N LEU A 125 14.03 12.95 -9.75
CA LEU A 125 12.80 12.63 -9.02
C LEU A 125 11.65 13.52 -9.49
N GLN A 126 11.88 14.85 -9.50
CA GLN A 126 10.89 15.85 -9.91
C GLN A 126 10.32 15.55 -11.28
N GLU A 127 11.18 15.24 -12.25
CA GLU A 127 10.79 14.89 -13.62
C GLU A 127 10.03 13.55 -13.71
N GLN A 128 10.56 12.49 -13.08
CA GLN A 128 10.03 11.14 -13.26
C GLN A 128 8.78 10.85 -12.42
N TYR A 129 8.56 11.65 -11.37
CA TYR A 129 7.44 11.53 -10.44
C TYR A 129 6.61 12.83 -10.34
N THR A 130 6.59 13.66 -11.39
CA THR A 130 5.78 14.89 -11.43
C THR A 130 4.32 14.65 -11.04
N PHE A 131 3.72 13.54 -11.49
CA PHE A 131 2.35 13.17 -11.14
C PHE A 131 2.09 12.96 -9.64
N ILE A 132 3.13 12.74 -8.83
CA ILE A 132 3.05 12.64 -7.36
C ILE A 132 3.30 14.00 -6.69
N MET A 133 4.16 14.84 -7.29
CA MET A 133 4.63 16.10 -6.70
C MET A 133 3.81 17.32 -7.11
N ASP A 134 3.26 17.33 -8.33
CA ASP A 134 2.41 18.39 -8.85
C ASP A 134 0.94 18.11 -8.47
N ARG A 135 0.64 18.14 -7.17
CA ARG A 135 -0.66 17.71 -6.63
C ARG A 135 -1.81 18.71 -6.81
N GLY A 136 -1.62 19.79 -7.57
CA GLY A 136 -2.66 20.78 -7.82
C GLY A 136 -3.21 21.45 -6.56
N THR A 137 -2.79 22.68 -6.29
CA THR A 137 -3.43 23.68 -5.39
C THR A 137 -3.59 23.37 -3.89
N ALA A 138 -3.61 22.11 -3.43
CA ALA A 138 -3.89 21.77 -2.02
C ALA A 138 -2.64 21.72 -1.13
N TYR A 139 -1.47 21.43 -1.70
CA TYR A 139 -0.18 21.41 -1.00
C TYR A 139 0.87 22.08 -1.88
N ASN A 140 0.97 23.40 -1.80
CA ASN A 140 1.88 24.19 -2.66
C ASN A 140 3.32 24.21 -2.13
N SER A 141 3.59 23.54 -1.00
CA SER A 141 4.90 23.51 -0.36
C SER A 141 5.34 22.08 -0.03
N THR A 142 6.62 21.82 -0.28
CA THR A 142 7.34 20.61 0.14
C THR A 142 8.03 20.79 1.49
N ASP A 143 7.77 21.91 2.17
CA ASP A 143 8.28 22.19 3.50
C ASP A 143 7.69 21.23 4.54
N LEU A 144 8.44 21.04 5.63
CA LEU A 144 8.02 20.24 6.78
C LEU A 144 7.56 21.16 7.91
N SER A 145 6.67 22.10 7.59
CA SER A 145 6.09 23.04 8.55
C SER A 145 4.84 22.45 9.22
N PRO A 146 4.57 22.73 10.51
CA PRO A 146 3.33 22.32 11.18
C PRO A 146 2.06 22.79 10.46
N GLU A 147 2.08 23.99 9.87
CA GLU A 147 0.94 24.62 9.18
C GLU A 147 0.48 23.80 7.97
N ARG A 148 1.40 23.16 7.26
CA ARG A 148 1.10 22.27 6.13
C ARG A 148 0.15 21.13 6.52
N PHE A 149 0.23 20.64 7.76
CA PHE A 149 -0.56 19.51 8.25
C PHE A 149 -1.83 19.95 8.98
N ALA A 150 -2.11 21.26 9.06
CA ALA A 150 -3.32 21.82 9.67
C ALA A 150 -4.58 21.70 8.77
N HIS A 151 -4.57 20.82 7.76
CA HIS A 151 -5.62 20.69 6.74
C HIS A 151 -6.40 19.37 6.82
N GLY A 152 -6.66 18.85 8.04
CA GLY A 152 -7.28 17.54 8.26
C GLY A 152 -8.59 17.28 7.49
N MET A 153 -9.42 18.31 7.26
CA MET A 153 -10.66 18.17 6.47
C MET A 153 -10.39 18.02 4.96
N THR A 154 -9.42 18.74 4.42
CA THR A 154 -8.98 18.59 3.02
C THR A 154 -8.37 17.20 2.82
N PHE A 155 -7.54 16.77 3.77
CA PHE A 155 -6.97 15.43 3.80
C PHE A 155 -8.05 14.34 3.82
N LEU A 156 -9.03 14.43 4.73
CA LEU A 156 -10.13 13.46 4.81
C LEU A 156 -10.89 13.35 3.48
N ARG A 157 -11.17 14.50 2.84
CA ARG A 157 -11.87 14.53 1.55
C ARG A 157 -11.06 13.82 0.46
N ILE A 158 -9.79 14.18 0.30
CA ILE A 158 -8.91 13.59 -0.73
C ILE A 158 -8.79 12.08 -0.52
N ASN A 159 -8.51 11.65 0.70
CA ASN A 159 -8.32 10.23 1.00
C ASN A 159 -9.60 9.41 0.95
N THR A 160 -10.76 10.03 1.17
CA THR A 160 -12.05 9.39 0.87
C THR A 160 -12.22 9.14 -0.63
N TYR A 161 -11.86 10.11 -1.49
CA TYR A 161 -11.89 9.89 -2.95
C TYR A 161 -10.91 8.79 -3.38
N VAL A 162 -9.69 8.79 -2.85
CA VAL A 162 -8.69 7.74 -3.11
C VAL A 162 -9.22 6.36 -2.69
N LEU A 163 -9.84 6.27 -1.51
CA LEU A 163 -10.47 5.04 -1.03
C LEU A 163 -11.57 4.54 -1.99
N ILE A 164 -12.45 5.43 -2.45
CA ILE A 164 -13.53 5.10 -3.39
C ILE A 164 -12.95 4.61 -4.73
N VAL A 165 -11.94 5.31 -5.27
CA VAL A 165 -11.28 4.92 -6.52
C VAL A 165 -10.65 3.53 -6.40
N PHE A 166 -9.92 3.25 -5.31
CA PHE A 166 -9.33 1.93 -5.11
C PHE A 166 -10.37 0.85 -4.82
N PHE A 167 -11.47 1.18 -4.14
CA PHE A 167 -12.59 0.27 -3.99
C PHE A 167 -13.14 -0.12 -5.37
N ILE A 168 -13.38 0.84 -6.28
CA ILE A 168 -13.87 0.58 -7.62
C ILE A 168 -12.85 -0.27 -8.42
N PHE A 169 -11.56 0.09 -8.39
CA PHE A 169 -10.54 -0.70 -9.07
C PHE A 169 -10.43 -2.12 -8.53
N ALA A 170 -10.45 -2.31 -7.22
CA ALA A 170 -10.42 -3.64 -6.62
C ALA A 170 -11.71 -4.42 -6.89
N PHE A 171 -12.86 -3.76 -7.04
CA PHE A 171 -14.10 -4.40 -7.42
C PHE A 171 -14.05 -4.93 -8.86
N ILE A 172 -13.56 -4.12 -9.80
CA ILE A 172 -13.49 -4.47 -11.23
C ILE A 172 -12.33 -5.44 -11.51
N TYR A 173 -11.11 -5.08 -11.08
CA TYR A 173 -9.87 -5.75 -11.46
C TYR A 173 -9.30 -6.68 -10.38
N ARG A 174 -10.00 -6.81 -9.24
CA ARG A 174 -9.65 -7.72 -8.15
C ARG A 174 -8.21 -7.54 -7.68
N GLY A 175 -7.39 -8.59 -7.74
CA GLY A 175 -6.00 -8.57 -7.26
C GLY A 175 -5.15 -7.46 -7.88
N LEU A 176 -5.40 -7.09 -9.14
CA LEU A 176 -4.73 -5.95 -9.79
C LEU A 176 -5.13 -4.62 -9.15
N GLY A 177 -6.42 -4.41 -8.87
CA GLY A 177 -6.88 -3.19 -8.19
C GLY A 177 -6.31 -3.05 -6.77
N THR A 178 -6.23 -4.15 -6.02
CA THR A 178 -5.56 -4.14 -4.69
C THR A 178 -4.06 -3.88 -4.82
N SER A 179 -3.39 -4.52 -5.79
CA SER A 179 -1.95 -4.29 -6.02
C SER A 179 -1.68 -2.83 -6.38
N MET A 180 -2.55 -2.23 -7.20
CA MET A 180 -2.49 -0.81 -7.53
C MET A 180 -2.67 0.09 -6.31
N ALA A 181 -3.63 -0.23 -5.43
CA ALA A 181 -3.81 0.50 -4.18
C ALA A 181 -2.54 0.47 -3.30
N LEU A 182 -1.86 -0.67 -3.24
CA LEU A 182 -0.61 -0.81 -2.47
C LEU A 182 0.53 -0.03 -3.13
N GLY A 183 0.78 -0.26 -4.42
CA GLY A 183 1.91 0.33 -5.13
C GLY A 183 1.79 1.83 -5.32
N TRP A 184 0.59 2.34 -5.60
CA TRP A 184 0.35 3.77 -5.69
C TRP A 184 0.65 4.46 -4.35
N ASN A 185 0.06 3.98 -3.25
CA ASN A 185 0.29 4.61 -1.93
C ASN A 185 1.74 4.47 -1.49
N ALA A 186 2.37 3.32 -1.74
CA ALA A 186 3.77 3.11 -1.41
C ALA A 186 4.68 4.10 -2.16
N GLY A 187 4.46 4.28 -3.46
CA GLY A 187 5.20 5.23 -4.29
C GLY A 187 4.94 6.67 -3.88
N VAL A 188 3.67 7.06 -3.74
CA VAL A 188 3.27 8.43 -3.35
C VAL A 188 3.95 8.84 -2.05
N TRP A 189 4.00 7.95 -1.05
CA TRP A 189 4.52 8.33 0.25
C TRP A 189 6.02 8.31 0.33
N ALA A 190 6.64 7.23 -0.15
CA ALA A 190 8.09 7.13 -0.13
C ALA A 190 8.72 8.28 -0.91
N ILE A 191 8.20 8.60 -2.09
CA ILE A 191 8.71 9.72 -2.90
C ILE A 191 8.42 11.07 -2.24
N THR A 192 7.23 11.27 -1.68
CA THR A 192 6.90 12.55 -1.01
C THR A 192 7.76 12.78 0.24
N LEU A 193 7.91 11.76 1.09
CA LEU A 193 8.72 11.84 2.32
C LEU A 193 10.19 12.09 1.97
N VAL A 194 10.76 11.31 1.04
CA VAL A 194 12.17 11.48 0.67
C VAL A 194 12.42 12.84 0.01
N THR A 195 11.51 13.30 -0.86
CA THR A 195 11.63 14.64 -1.47
C THR A 195 11.52 15.74 -0.40
N ALA A 196 10.56 15.65 0.52
CA ALA A 196 10.44 16.61 1.61
C ALA A 196 11.71 16.66 2.47
N VAL A 197 12.28 15.51 2.82
CA VAL A 197 13.56 15.46 3.54
C VAL A 197 14.67 16.10 2.70
N LYS A 198 14.84 15.71 1.43
CA LYS A 198 15.89 16.26 0.54
C LYS A 198 15.83 17.78 0.39
N VAL A 199 14.63 18.35 0.24
CA VAL A 199 14.43 19.80 0.11
C VAL A 199 14.83 20.54 1.39
N ASN A 200 14.50 19.99 2.55
CA ASN A 200 14.74 20.65 3.83
C ASN A 200 16.15 20.36 4.41
N MET A 201 16.86 19.36 3.88
CA MET A 201 18.20 18.99 4.35
C MET A 201 19.23 20.12 4.25
N ALA A 202 19.15 20.98 3.25
CA ALA A 202 20.10 22.07 3.06
C ALA A 202 20.03 23.15 4.15
N ALA A 203 18.86 23.33 4.75
CA ALA A 203 18.61 24.29 5.81
C ALA A 203 18.63 23.66 7.22
N ALA A 204 18.69 22.33 7.32
CA ALA A 204 18.60 21.63 8.59
C ALA A 204 19.94 21.62 9.34
N ALA A 205 19.89 21.92 10.64
CA ALA A 205 21.07 21.82 11.52
C ALA A 205 21.59 20.37 11.63
N SER A 206 20.70 19.38 11.55
CA SER A 206 21.05 17.96 11.52
C SER A 206 20.17 17.21 10.51
N PRO A 207 20.71 16.86 9.33
CA PRO A 207 19.98 16.09 8.31
C PRO A 207 19.44 14.74 8.81
N ILE A 208 20.17 14.08 9.71
CA ILE A 208 19.77 12.81 10.30
C ILE A 208 18.55 13.01 11.22
N LEU A 209 18.60 14.03 12.08
CA LEU A 209 17.49 14.35 12.98
C LEU A 209 16.24 14.74 12.19
N LEU A 210 16.40 15.55 11.12
CA LEU A 210 15.32 15.89 10.20
C LEU A 210 14.65 14.64 9.62
N ALA A 211 15.44 13.71 9.10
CA ALA A 211 14.93 12.48 8.50
C ALA A 211 14.18 11.61 9.53
N LEU A 212 14.70 11.50 10.76
CA LEU A 212 14.06 10.76 11.84
C LEU A 212 12.73 11.38 12.26
N ILE A 213 12.71 12.70 12.52
CA ILE A 213 11.50 13.41 12.94
C ILE A 213 10.45 13.37 11.81
N ALA A 214 10.83 13.62 10.55
CA ALA A 214 9.91 13.54 9.42
C ALA A 214 9.31 12.13 9.28
N THR A 215 10.11 11.08 9.47
CA THR A 215 9.63 9.70 9.44
C THR A 215 8.63 9.44 10.57
N VAL A 216 8.94 9.83 11.81
CA VAL A 216 8.06 9.63 12.97
C VAL A 216 6.79 10.48 12.87
N ALA A 217 6.88 11.70 12.35
CA ALA A 217 5.75 12.60 12.15
C ALA A 217 4.77 12.05 11.11
N LEU A 218 5.28 11.52 10.00
CA LEU A 218 4.43 11.12 8.88
C LEU A 218 3.99 9.66 8.92
N SER A 219 4.80 8.74 9.47
CA SER A 219 4.51 7.30 9.43
C SER A 219 3.15 6.88 10.03
N PRO A 220 2.64 7.48 11.11
CA PRO A 220 1.39 7.00 11.72
C PRO A 220 0.13 7.18 10.86
N HIS A 221 -0.08 8.36 10.26
CA HIS A 221 -1.26 8.58 9.40
C HIS A 221 -1.13 7.76 8.11
N VAL A 222 0.08 7.71 7.57
CA VAL A 222 0.52 6.82 6.49
C VAL A 222 0.07 5.38 6.79
N LEU A 223 0.52 4.75 7.88
CA LEU A 223 0.14 3.36 8.15
C LEU A 223 -1.40 3.17 8.25
N LEU A 224 -2.13 4.14 8.80
CA LEU A 224 -3.60 4.11 8.88
C LEU A 224 -4.27 4.21 7.51
N GLU A 225 -3.83 5.11 6.63
CA GLU A 225 -4.33 5.21 5.26
C GLU A 225 -4.08 3.91 4.48
N GLY A 226 -2.89 3.32 4.63
CA GLY A 226 -2.52 2.09 3.92
C GLY A 226 -3.41 0.93 4.34
N LEU A 227 -3.69 0.81 5.64
CA LEU A 227 -4.64 -0.15 6.19
C LEU A 227 -6.09 0.14 5.75
N ALA A 228 -6.47 1.41 5.65
CA ALA A 228 -7.78 1.82 5.13
C ALA A 228 -7.97 1.33 3.69
N TYR A 229 -7.05 1.67 2.78
CA TYR A 229 -7.14 1.30 1.37
C TYR A 229 -7.05 -0.21 1.15
N LEU A 230 -6.27 -0.91 1.96
CA LEU A 230 -6.22 -2.35 1.97
C LEU A 230 -7.58 -2.96 2.37
N SER A 231 -8.14 -2.51 3.49
CA SER A 231 -9.42 -3.04 3.99
C SER A 231 -10.57 -2.75 3.03
N GLY A 232 -10.57 -1.55 2.43
CA GLY A 232 -11.53 -1.18 1.38
C GLY A 232 -11.36 -2.02 0.11
N SER A 233 -10.13 -2.30 -0.29
CA SER A 233 -9.84 -3.17 -1.44
C SER A 233 -10.27 -4.63 -1.19
N LEU A 234 -10.09 -5.14 0.04
CA LEU A 234 -10.58 -6.48 0.42
C LEU A 234 -12.11 -6.53 0.41
N ALA A 235 -12.77 -5.51 0.96
CA ALA A 235 -14.22 -5.38 0.91
C ALA A 235 -14.73 -5.41 -0.55
N ALA A 236 -14.10 -4.64 -1.43
CA ALA A 236 -14.42 -4.59 -2.85
C ALA A 236 -14.26 -5.95 -3.55
N ILE A 237 -13.21 -6.70 -3.22
CA ILE A 237 -12.97 -8.03 -3.82
C ILE A 237 -13.98 -9.07 -3.33
N PHE A 238 -14.28 -9.08 -2.03
CA PHE A 238 -15.31 -9.96 -1.49
C PHE A 238 -16.66 -9.63 -2.09
N PHE A 239 -16.96 -8.34 -2.29
CA PHE A 239 -18.18 -7.92 -2.95
C PHE A 239 -18.21 -8.36 -4.42
N SER A 240 -17.14 -8.10 -5.17
CA SER A 240 -16.97 -8.52 -6.58
C SER A 240 -17.18 -10.02 -6.75
N ARG A 241 -16.58 -10.84 -5.89
CA ARG A 241 -16.79 -12.30 -5.92
C ARG A 241 -18.21 -12.67 -5.52
N GLY A 242 -18.74 -12.06 -4.46
CA GLY A 242 -20.08 -12.30 -3.94
C GLY A 242 -21.15 -12.12 -5.01
N VAL A 243 -21.12 -11.01 -5.75
CA VAL A 243 -22.08 -10.72 -6.82
C VAL A 243 -21.92 -11.64 -8.03
N THR A 244 -20.70 -12.15 -8.30
CA THR A 244 -20.47 -13.07 -9.43
C THR A 244 -20.82 -14.53 -9.11
N LEU A 245 -20.72 -14.96 -7.86
CA LEU A 245 -20.85 -16.37 -7.47
C LEU A 245 -22.22 -16.71 -6.88
N TYR A 246 -22.89 -15.75 -6.24
CA TYR A 246 -24.13 -16.02 -5.51
C TYR A 246 -25.30 -15.21 -6.07
N LYS A 247 -26.48 -15.83 -6.12
CA LYS A 247 -27.72 -15.10 -6.42
C LYS A 247 -28.08 -14.21 -5.21
N PRO A 248 -28.74 -13.06 -5.41
CA PRO A 248 -29.16 -12.18 -4.31
C PRO A 248 -30.06 -12.83 -3.26
N THR A 249 -30.72 -13.95 -3.59
CA THR A 249 -31.56 -14.73 -2.69
C THR A 249 -30.81 -15.78 -1.87
N ASP A 250 -29.52 -16.02 -2.15
CA ASP A 250 -28.71 -17.02 -1.46
C ASP A 250 -28.27 -16.50 -0.08
N SER A 251 -28.50 -17.27 0.99
CA SER A 251 -28.03 -16.93 2.35
C SER A 251 -26.52 -16.68 2.44
N ARG A 252 -25.72 -17.30 1.56
CA ARG A 252 -24.27 -17.09 1.47
C ARG A 252 -23.93 -15.69 0.98
N PHE A 253 -24.75 -15.11 0.08
CA PHE A 253 -24.59 -13.75 -0.39
C PHE A 253 -24.68 -12.76 0.78
N PHE A 254 -25.69 -12.89 1.65
CA PHE A 254 -25.86 -12.01 2.82
C PHE A 254 -24.72 -12.14 3.83
N LYS A 255 -24.16 -13.34 4.02
CA LYS A 255 -22.97 -13.54 4.86
C LYS A 255 -21.76 -12.78 4.30
N VAL A 256 -21.55 -12.83 2.99
CA VAL A 256 -20.48 -12.07 2.32
C VAL A 256 -20.75 -10.56 2.42
N LEU A 257 -21.98 -10.12 2.16
CA LEU A 257 -22.37 -8.72 2.21
C LEU A 257 -22.14 -8.12 3.62
N ASN A 258 -22.49 -8.84 4.68
CA ASN A 258 -22.20 -8.39 6.05
C ASN A 258 -20.70 -8.21 6.29
N ALA A 259 -19.86 -9.15 5.83
CA ALA A 259 -18.41 -9.01 5.93
C ALA A 259 -17.88 -7.81 5.13
N VAL A 260 -18.43 -7.56 3.93
CA VAL A 260 -18.11 -6.39 3.10
C VAL A 260 -18.45 -5.09 3.81
N VAL A 261 -19.66 -4.97 4.38
CA VAL A 261 -20.09 -3.76 5.11
C VAL A 261 -19.18 -3.50 6.31
N VAL A 262 -18.86 -4.54 7.10
CA VAL A 262 -17.95 -4.40 8.24
C VAL A 262 -16.57 -3.90 7.79
N LEU A 263 -15.98 -4.49 6.74
CA LEU A 263 -14.69 -4.06 6.23
C LEU A 263 -14.72 -2.64 5.65
N ALA A 264 -15.80 -2.24 4.99
CA ALA A 264 -15.97 -0.90 4.46
C ALA A 264 -16.06 0.14 5.59
N VAL A 265 -16.82 -0.14 6.65
CA VAL A 265 -16.91 0.72 7.84
C VAL A 265 -15.56 0.84 8.53
N VAL A 266 -14.85 -0.28 8.72
CA VAL A 266 -13.50 -0.29 9.32
C VAL A 266 -12.53 0.52 8.47
N SER A 267 -12.56 0.33 7.14
CA SER A 267 -11.74 1.10 6.19
C SER A 267 -11.99 2.60 6.29
N PHE A 268 -13.25 3.03 6.25
CA PHE A 268 -13.60 4.44 6.36
C PHE A 268 -13.22 5.03 7.73
N GLY A 269 -13.45 4.28 8.81
CA GLY A 269 -13.02 4.67 10.16
C GLY A 269 -11.50 4.88 10.26
N MET A 270 -10.70 4.07 9.56
CA MET A 270 -9.25 4.25 9.49
C MET A 270 -8.84 5.53 8.73
N VAL A 271 -9.57 5.94 7.68
CA VAL A 271 -9.31 7.22 7.00
C VAL A 271 -9.60 8.40 7.95
N ILE A 272 -10.69 8.34 8.72
CA ILE A 272 -11.01 9.36 9.72
C ILE A 272 -9.89 9.43 10.77
N LEU A 273 -9.47 8.27 11.29
CA LEU A 273 -8.39 8.22 12.28
C LEU A 273 -7.07 8.75 11.70
N ALA A 274 -6.75 8.42 10.45
CA ALA A 274 -5.58 8.96 9.76
C ALA A 274 -5.64 10.49 9.67
N ALA A 275 -6.80 11.06 9.34
CA ALA A 275 -6.98 12.52 9.27
C ALA A 275 -6.78 13.20 10.64
N VAL A 276 -7.27 12.57 11.71
CA VAL A 276 -7.05 13.04 13.09
C VAL A 276 -5.57 12.97 13.45
N VAL A 277 -4.91 11.85 13.15
CA VAL A 277 -3.47 11.68 13.40
C VAL A 277 -2.66 12.71 12.60
N GLU A 278 -2.96 12.92 11.32
CA GLU A 278 -2.29 13.97 10.55
C GLU A 278 -2.48 15.35 11.18
N HIS A 279 -3.70 15.68 11.61
CA HIS A 279 -3.99 17.00 12.16
C HIS A 279 -3.31 17.30 13.50
N PHE A 280 -3.11 16.30 14.36
CA PHE A 280 -2.56 16.51 15.71
C PHE A 280 -1.12 16.00 15.87
N TRP A 281 -0.83 14.79 15.37
CA TRP A 281 0.46 14.13 15.60
C TRP A 281 1.57 14.72 14.74
N ALA A 282 1.31 14.94 13.44
CA ALA A 282 2.34 15.44 12.54
C ALA A 282 2.82 16.85 12.94
N PRO A 283 1.95 17.85 13.21
CA PRO A 283 2.37 19.14 13.75
C PRO A 283 3.15 19.05 15.06
N PHE A 284 2.70 18.22 16.00
CA PHE A 284 3.38 18.02 17.28
C PHE A 284 4.81 17.52 17.09
N MET A 285 5.00 16.50 16.24
CA MET A 285 6.33 15.95 15.98
C MET A 285 7.22 16.91 15.20
N LEU A 286 6.67 17.65 14.24
CA LEU A 286 7.43 18.63 13.47
C LEU A 286 7.83 19.85 14.30
N GLY A 287 7.16 20.13 15.42
CA GLY A 287 7.58 21.16 16.37
C GLY A 287 8.91 20.87 17.10
N PHE A 288 9.49 19.67 16.91
CA PHE A 288 10.84 19.33 17.41
C PHE A 288 11.96 19.57 16.38
N LEU A 289 11.63 20.00 15.16
CA LEU A 289 12.60 20.43 14.14
C LEU A 289 13.09 21.86 14.42
#